data_AF-A0A7U2NGW9-F1
#
_entry.id   AF-A0A7U2NGW9-F1
#
_cell.length_a   1.000
_cell.length_b   1.000
_cell.length_c   1.000
_cell.angle_alpha   90.00
_cell.angle_beta   90.00
_cell.angle_gamma   90.00
#
_symmetry.space_group_name_H-M   'P 1'
#
loop_
_entity.id
_entity.type
_entity.pdbx_description
1 polymer ?
#
loop_
_entity_poly.entity_id
_entity_poly.type
_entity_poly.pdbx_seq_one_letter_code
_entity_poly.pdbx_strand_id
1 'polypeptide(L)'
;MSVKEETEILLAKILLSNFDSKNYVDWAISVIESGIESNSLFILAGLDDEDTEIREKYFRKVVEELKIEINYEDFALLQNYAKFIAEKVINGTLSQSKGLSTMNEIVTKSDYDPRYMQFFELDEDLDYLNYSNNTIFNLELTKENKQEYIREEFILFLEIENLKIDDKIREYSICKNCNYIGKPKLKVKYQFRRPYKYYQWKCGKCNSGEIEHFSSQNGKRKIIENIKNIC
;
A
#
# COMPACT_ATOMS: atom_id res chain seq x y z
N MET A 1 -12.13 -13.02 -10.25
CA MET A 1 -11.07 -13.28 -9.26
C MET A 1 -11.00 -14.79 -9.10
N SER A 2 -9.83 -15.37 -8.97
CA SER A 2 -9.70 -16.81 -8.72
C SER A 2 -9.97 -17.13 -7.26
N VAL A 3 -10.41 -18.36 -6.95
CA VAL A 3 -10.61 -18.80 -5.57
C VAL A 3 -9.34 -18.64 -4.73
N LYS A 4 -8.18 -18.90 -5.33
CA LYS A 4 -6.89 -18.70 -4.67
C LYS A 4 -6.68 -17.24 -4.24
N GLU A 5 -6.89 -16.29 -5.16
CA GLU A 5 -6.77 -14.86 -4.85
C GLU A 5 -7.76 -14.43 -3.76
N GLU A 6 -9.00 -14.92 -3.81
CA GLU A 6 -10.02 -14.67 -2.77
C GLU A 6 -9.59 -15.19 -1.41
N THR A 7 -9.04 -16.40 -1.36
CA THR A 7 -8.53 -16.99 -0.12
C THR A 7 -7.33 -16.24 0.43
N GLU A 8 -6.38 -15.83 -0.41
CA GLU A 8 -5.22 -15.03 0.00
C GLU A 8 -5.65 -13.67 0.57
N ILE A 9 -6.63 -12.99 -0.07
CA ILE A 9 -7.20 -11.75 0.44
C ILE A 9 -7.86 -11.96 1.80
N LEU A 10 -8.62 -13.04 1.96
CA LEU A 10 -9.25 -13.36 3.24
C LEU A 10 -8.21 -13.59 4.33
N LEU A 11 -7.16 -14.36 4.02
CA LEU A 11 -6.07 -14.61 4.95
C LEU A 11 -5.32 -13.34 5.34
N ALA A 12 -5.06 -12.44 4.39
CA ALA A 12 -4.44 -11.15 4.68
C ALA A 12 -5.32 -10.31 5.62
N LYS A 13 -6.65 -10.34 5.45
CA LYS A 13 -7.58 -9.65 6.37
C LYS A 13 -7.51 -10.19 7.80
N ILE A 14 -7.24 -11.49 8.00
CA ILE A 14 -7.07 -12.08 9.34
C ILE A 14 -5.89 -11.44 10.08
N LEU A 15 -4.83 -11.07 9.35
CA LEU A 15 -3.65 -10.42 9.94
C LEU A 15 -3.97 -9.02 10.49
N LEU A 16 -5.05 -8.40 10.01
CA LEU A 16 -5.48 -7.06 10.41
C LEU A 16 -6.33 -7.09 11.70
N SER A 17 -6.31 -5.99 12.44
CA SER A 17 -6.86 -5.90 13.80
C SER A 17 -8.39 -6.07 13.92
N ASN A 18 -9.13 -5.96 12.82
CA ASN A 18 -10.60 -5.91 12.80
C ASN A 18 -11.24 -7.04 11.99
N PHE A 19 -10.64 -8.24 11.99
CA PHE A 19 -11.17 -9.38 11.26
C PHE A 19 -12.49 -9.89 11.86
N ASP A 20 -13.55 -9.91 11.05
CA ASP A 20 -14.80 -10.61 11.36
C ASP A 20 -14.77 -12.02 10.77
N SER A 21 -14.92 -13.02 11.63
CA SER A 21 -15.00 -14.43 11.21
C SER A 21 -16.19 -14.76 10.31
N LYS A 22 -17.21 -13.90 10.23
CA LYS A 22 -18.28 -14.02 9.23
C LYS A 22 -17.75 -13.90 7.80
N ASN A 23 -16.61 -13.26 7.60
CA ASN A 23 -15.96 -13.20 6.28
C ASN A 23 -15.59 -14.60 5.75
N TYR A 24 -15.44 -15.62 6.60
CA TYR A 24 -15.29 -17.01 6.14
C TYR A 24 -16.56 -17.54 5.47
N VAL A 25 -17.73 -17.14 5.98
CA VAL A 25 -19.03 -17.53 5.44
C VAL A 25 -19.27 -16.80 4.11
N ASP A 26 -19.04 -15.49 4.06
CA ASP A 26 -19.13 -14.70 2.83
C ASP A 26 -18.20 -15.25 1.73
N TRP A 27 -16.97 -15.63 2.10
CA TRP A 27 -16.04 -16.29 1.19
C TRP A 27 -16.58 -17.63 0.71
N ALA A 28 -17.13 -18.46 1.61
CA ALA A 28 -17.68 -19.75 1.22
C ALA A 28 -18.81 -19.61 0.20
N ILE A 29 -19.70 -18.63 0.39
CA ILE A 29 -20.79 -18.30 -0.54
C ILE A 29 -20.21 -17.88 -1.91
N SER A 30 -19.22 -16.97 -1.93
CA SER A 30 -18.55 -16.53 -3.17
C SER A 30 -17.94 -17.68 -3.97
N VAL A 31 -17.30 -18.64 -3.28
CA VAL A 31 -16.70 -19.82 -3.92
C VAL A 31 -17.77 -20.76 -4.49
N ILE A 32 -18.89 -20.94 -3.79
CA ILE A 32 -20.04 -21.72 -4.28
C ILE A 32 -20.64 -21.05 -5.53
N GLU A 33 -20.84 -19.73 -5.50
CA GLU A 33 -21.36 -18.96 -6.64
C GLU A 33 -20.45 -19.04 -7.87
N SER A 34 -19.16 -19.27 -7.66
CA SER A 34 -18.18 -19.51 -8.71
C SER A 34 -18.23 -20.93 -9.30
N GLY A 35 -19.15 -21.78 -8.84
CA GLY A 35 -19.39 -23.14 -9.34
C GLY A 35 -18.51 -24.23 -8.72
N ILE A 36 -17.83 -23.93 -7.61
CA ILE A 36 -16.99 -24.90 -6.89
C ILE A 36 -17.79 -25.46 -5.71
N GLU A 37 -17.80 -26.79 -5.61
CA GLU A 37 -18.61 -27.49 -4.61
C GLU A 37 -17.72 -28.42 -3.76
N SER A 38 -17.92 -28.40 -2.45
CA SER A 38 -17.42 -29.42 -1.53
C SER A 38 -18.31 -29.49 -0.29
N ASN A 39 -18.34 -30.65 0.38
CA ASN A 39 -19.16 -30.83 1.57
C ASN A 39 -18.79 -29.85 2.69
N SER A 40 -17.49 -29.63 2.91
CA SER A 40 -17.04 -28.69 3.94
C SER A 40 -17.35 -27.23 3.58
N LEU A 41 -17.40 -26.90 2.29
CA LEU A 41 -17.75 -25.56 1.81
C LEU A 41 -19.23 -25.24 2.04
N PHE A 42 -20.13 -26.20 1.75
CA PHE A 42 -21.54 -26.05 2.07
C PHE A 42 -21.79 -25.95 3.57
N ILE A 43 -21.05 -26.72 4.38
CA ILE A 43 -21.15 -26.59 5.83
C ILE A 43 -20.72 -25.19 6.27
N LEU A 44 -19.55 -24.70 5.82
CA LEU A 44 -19.03 -23.38 6.16
C LEU A 44 -20.01 -22.25 5.79
N ALA A 45 -20.62 -22.32 4.61
CA ALA A 45 -21.61 -21.35 4.14
C ALA A 45 -22.87 -21.29 5.04
N GLY A 46 -23.13 -22.32 5.87
CA GLY A 46 -24.26 -22.37 6.79
C GLY A 46 -23.93 -21.96 8.24
N LEU A 47 -22.71 -21.50 8.54
CA LEU A 47 -22.26 -21.21 9.92
C LEU A 47 -22.45 -19.74 10.33
N ASP A 48 -23.49 -19.06 9.83
CA ASP A 48 -23.74 -17.63 10.07
C ASP A 48 -23.86 -17.27 11.56
N ASP A 49 -24.39 -18.17 12.38
CA ASP A 49 -24.66 -17.95 13.81
C ASP A 49 -23.68 -18.68 14.74
N GLU A 50 -22.66 -19.33 14.20
CA GLU A 50 -21.71 -20.16 14.97
C GLU A 50 -20.52 -19.35 15.52
N ASP A 51 -19.74 -19.97 16.40
CA ASP A 51 -18.54 -19.34 16.95
C ASP A 51 -17.38 -19.28 15.95
N THR A 52 -16.47 -18.31 16.14
CA THR A 52 -15.28 -18.11 15.30
C THR A 52 -14.42 -19.37 15.17
N GLU A 53 -14.23 -20.13 16.26
CA GLU A 53 -13.44 -21.36 16.25
C GLU A 53 -14.01 -22.42 15.30
N ILE A 54 -15.34 -22.52 15.25
CA ILE A 54 -16.05 -23.46 14.37
C ILE A 54 -15.90 -23.03 12.92
N ARG A 55 -16.11 -21.73 12.62
CA ARG A 55 -15.93 -21.18 11.26
C ARG A 55 -14.50 -21.39 10.75
N GLU A 56 -13.49 -21.09 11.57
CA GLU A 56 -12.08 -21.24 11.19
C GLU A 56 -11.71 -22.71 10.94
N LYS A 57 -12.21 -23.63 11.78
CA LYS A 57 -12.00 -25.08 11.60
C LYS A 57 -12.50 -25.54 10.24
N TYR A 58 -13.72 -25.14 9.85
CA TYR A 58 -14.27 -25.51 8.54
C TYR A 58 -13.57 -24.80 7.39
N PHE A 59 -13.18 -23.54 7.55
CA PHE A 59 -12.36 -22.83 6.56
C PHE A 59 -11.06 -23.58 6.24
N ARG A 60 -10.30 -23.98 7.27
CA ARG A 60 -9.06 -24.78 7.08
C ARG A 60 -9.34 -26.09 6.36
N LYS A 61 -10.42 -26.78 6.73
CA LYS A 61 -10.84 -28.02 6.08
C LYS A 61 -11.17 -27.83 4.59
N VAL A 62 -11.84 -26.74 4.24
CA VAL A 62 -12.14 -26.41 2.83
C VAL A 62 -10.86 -26.14 2.05
N VAL A 63 -9.93 -25.36 2.62
CA VAL A 63 -8.64 -25.07 1.99
C VAL A 63 -7.86 -26.36 1.68
N GLU A 64 -7.85 -27.31 2.61
CA GLU A 64 -7.23 -28.63 2.44
C GLU A 64 -7.95 -29.48 1.39
N GLU A 65 -9.29 -29.57 1.44
CA GLU A 65 -10.11 -30.36 0.52
C GLU A 65 -9.99 -29.86 -0.93
N LEU A 66 -10.01 -28.54 -1.13
CA LEU A 66 -9.87 -27.90 -2.43
C LEU A 66 -8.40 -27.80 -2.90
N LYS A 67 -7.44 -28.23 -2.07
CA LYS A 67 -5.99 -28.18 -2.35
C LYS A 67 -5.54 -26.78 -2.79
N ILE A 68 -6.06 -25.75 -2.13
CA ILE A 68 -5.70 -24.37 -2.45
C ILE A 68 -4.25 -24.18 -2.00
N GLU A 69 -3.36 -23.96 -2.97
CA GLU A 69 -1.95 -23.67 -2.69
C GLU A 69 -1.80 -22.23 -2.19
N ILE A 70 -1.64 -22.07 -0.88
CA ILE A 70 -1.53 -20.77 -0.23
C ILE A 70 -0.09 -20.54 0.20
N ASN A 71 0.45 -19.36 -0.11
CA ASN A 71 1.66 -18.89 0.56
C ASN A 71 1.24 -18.26 1.90
N TYR A 72 1.53 -18.94 3.01
CA TYR A 72 1.24 -18.46 4.36
C TYR A 72 2.26 -17.45 4.88
N GLU A 73 3.25 -17.04 4.06
CA GLU A 73 4.12 -15.94 4.43
C GLU A 73 3.30 -14.66 4.54
N ASP A 74 3.11 -14.19 5.78
CA ASP A 74 2.34 -12.98 6.14
C ASP A 74 2.66 -11.79 5.22
N PHE A 75 3.94 -11.64 4.87
CA PHE A 75 4.40 -10.58 4.00
C PHE A 75 3.83 -10.65 2.57
N ALA A 76 3.80 -11.84 1.98
CA ALA A 76 3.24 -12.04 0.64
C ALA A 76 1.73 -11.81 0.62
N LEU A 77 1.03 -12.25 1.67
CA LEU A 77 -0.40 -12.01 1.86
C LEU A 77 -0.71 -10.52 1.98
N LEU A 78 0.04 -9.78 2.80
CA LEU A 78 -0.10 -8.33 2.93
C LEU A 78 0.17 -7.60 1.61
N GLN A 79 1.18 -8.02 0.85
CA GLN A 79 1.48 -7.43 -0.45
C GLN A 79 0.36 -7.64 -1.47
N ASN A 80 -0.18 -8.86 -1.58
CA ASN A 80 -1.29 -9.15 -2.48
C ASN A 80 -2.54 -8.35 -2.07
N TYR A 81 -2.81 -8.25 -0.78
CA TYR A 81 -3.93 -7.48 -0.27
C TYR A 81 -3.78 -5.97 -0.49
N ALA A 82 -2.58 -5.41 -0.32
CA ALA A 82 -2.30 -4.01 -0.62
C ALA A 82 -2.61 -3.67 -2.10
N LYS A 83 -2.21 -4.54 -3.04
CA LYS A 83 -2.54 -4.37 -4.47
C LYS A 83 -4.04 -4.42 -4.72
N PHE A 84 -4.72 -5.40 -4.12
CA PHE A 84 -6.17 -5.51 -4.21
C PHE A 84 -6.89 -4.25 -3.69
N ILE A 85 -6.47 -3.69 -2.55
CA ILE A 85 -7.02 -2.45 -2.02
C ILE A 85 -6.76 -1.29 -2.98
N ALA A 86 -5.55 -1.18 -3.54
CA ALA A 86 -5.24 -0.14 -4.52
C ALA A 86 -6.14 -0.22 -5.76
N GLU A 87 -6.34 -1.41 -6.32
CA GLU A 87 -7.25 -1.64 -7.44
C GLU A 87 -8.68 -1.23 -7.11
N LYS A 88 -9.18 -1.59 -5.91
CA LYS A 88 -10.52 -1.23 -5.43
C LYS A 88 -10.70 0.29 -5.26
N VAL A 89 -9.66 1.01 -4.84
CA VAL A 89 -9.71 2.48 -4.77
C VAL A 89 -9.66 3.08 -6.17
N ILE A 90 -8.78 2.59 -7.03
CA ILE A 90 -8.62 3.08 -8.41
C ILE A 90 -9.91 2.84 -9.23
N ASN A 91 -10.58 1.70 -9.10
CA ASN A 91 -11.83 1.47 -9.83
C ASN A 91 -13.07 2.11 -9.16
N GLY A 92 -12.91 2.76 -8.00
CA GLY A 92 -13.98 3.46 -7.30
C GLY A 92 -14.94 2.55 -6.52
N THR A 93 -14.64 1.26 -6.37
CA THR A 93 -15.44 0.33 -5.55
C THR A 93 -15.13 0.41 -4.06
N LEU A 94 -14.03 1.07 -3.69
CA LEU A 94 -13.66 1.43 -2.32
C LEU A 94 -13.33 2.93 -2.27
N SER A 95 -13.81 3.64 -1.24
CA SER A 95 -13.48 5.06 -1.08
C SER A 95 -12.00 5.24 -0.74
N GLN A 96 -11.44 6.38 -1.15
CA GLN A 96 -10.05 6.75 -0.89
C GLN A 96 -9.73 6.75 0.61
N SER A 97 -10.63 7.29 1.44
CA SER A 97 -10.47 7.33 2.90
C SER A 97 -10.42 5.93 3.52
N LYS A 98 -11.31 5.02 3.08
CA LYS A 98 -11.36 3.65 3.59
C LYS A 98 -10.16 2.84 3.10
N GLY A 99 -9.76 3.05 1.85
CA GLY A 99 -8.52 2.51 1.30
C GLY A 99 -7.30 2.95 2.10
N LEU A 100 -7.15 4.26 2.35
CA LEU A 100 -6.04 4.83 3.11
C LEU A 100 -5.97 4.25 4.53
N SER A 101 -7.09 4.23 5.24
CA SER A 101 -7.19 3.60 6.56
C SER A 101 -6.76 2.13 6.55
N THR A 102 -7.18 1.37 5.52
CA THR A 102 -6.75 -0.04 5.37
C THR A 102 -5.25 -0.14 5.11
N MET A 103 -4.69 0.74 4.27
CA MET A 103 -3.25 0.76 4.01
C MET A 103 -2.43 1.12 5.26
N ASN A 104 -2.93 1.96 6.16
CA ASN A 104 -2.26 2.26 7.43
C ASN A 104 -2.24 1.07 8.39
N GLU A 105 -3.29 0.25 8.39
CA GLU A 105 -3.26 -1.03 9.11
C GLU A 105 -2.17 -1.95 8.52
N ILE A 106 -2.03 -1.99 7.19
CA ILE A 106 -0.96 -2.75 6.51
C ILE A 106 0.42 -2.21 6.87
N VAL A 107 0.63 -0.88 6.91
CA VAL A 107 1.90 -0.27 7.35
C VAL A 107 2.27 -0.78 8.75
N THR A 108 1.32 -0.72 9.68
CA THR A 108 1.55 -1.16 11.07
C THR A 108 1.87 -2.65 11.15
N LYS A 109 1.15 -3.49 10.39
CA LYS A 109 1.31 -4.95 10.40
C LYS A 109 2.55 -5.45 9.67
N SER A 110 3.06 -4.66 8.72
CA SER A 110 4.29 -4.94 8.00
C SER A 110 5.55 -4.43 8.70
N ASP A 111 5.44 -4.00 9.97
CA ASP A 111 6.53 -3.37 10.72
C ASP A 111 7.12 -2.16 9.98
N TYR A 112 6.23 -1.29 9.46
CA TYR A 112 6.60 -0.07 8.75
C TYR A 112 7.45 -0.32 7.50
N ASP A 113 7.09 -1.34 6.70
CA ASP A 113 7.78 -1.64 5.46
C ASP A 113 7.81 -0.38 4.53
N PRO A 114 9.00 0.03 4.03
CA PRO A 114 9.17 1.19 3.16
C PRO A 114 8.24 1.24 1.94
N ARG A 115 7.71 0.10 1.48
CA ARG A 115 6.76 0.02 0.37
C ARG A 115 5.46 0.74 0.65
N TYR A 116 5.02 0.75 1.91
CA TYR A 116 3.72 1.29 2.31
C TYR A 116 3.84 2.63 3.04
N MET A 117 5.05 3.07 3.38
CA MET A 117 5.28 4.25 4.21
C MET A 117 4.62 5.54 3.72
N GLN A 118 4.41 5.72 2.41
CA GLN A 118 3.71 6.90 1.91
C GLN A 118 2.26 7.00 2.43
N PHE A 119 1.58 5.87 2.63
CA PHE A 119 0.21 5.89 3.13
C PHE A 119 0.15 6.39 4.57
N PHE A 120 1.16 6.07 5.38
CA PHE A 120 1.32 6.62 6.73
C PHE A 120 1.60 8.12 6.70
N GLU A 121 2.55 8.57 5.88
CA GLU A 121 2.86 10.00 5.73
C GLU A 121 1.67 10.82 5.24
N LEU A 122 0.85 10.25 4.35
CA LEU A 122 -0.39 10.88 3.88
C LEU A 122 -1.43 11.02 4.99
N ASP A 123 -1.61 10.00 5.82
CA ASP A 123 -2.57 10.02 6.92
C ASP A 123 -2.22 11.11 7.95
N GLU A 124 -0.94 11.16 8.34
CA GLU A 124 -0.40 12.21 9.20
C GLU A 124 -0.67 13.59 8.60
N ASP A 125 -0.34 13.80 7.32
CA ASP A 125 -0.56 15.08 6.67
C ASP A 125 -2.05 15.47 6.58
N LEU A 126 -2.96 14.51 6.44
CA LEU A 126 -4.40 14.80 6.46
C LEU A 126 -4.84 15.29 7.84
N ASP A 127 -4.30 14.72 8.92
CA ASP A 127 -4.55 15.19 10.28
C ASP A 127 -4.01 16.62 10.47
N TYR A 128 -2.75 16.89 10.13
CA TYR A 128 -2.20 18.26 10.19
C TYR A 128 -2.96 19.25 9.32
N LEU A 129 -3.41 18.84 8.14
CA LEU A 129 -4.19 19.67 7.25
C LEU A 129 -5.55 20.04 7.88
N ASN A 130 -6.17 19.12 8.61
CA ASN A 130 -7.42 19.35 9.33
C ASN A 130 -7.23 20.31 10.52
N TYR A 131 -6.16 20.13 11.31
CA TYR A 131 -5.93 20.92 12.53
C TYR A 131 -5.28 22.29 12.30
N SER A 132 -4.27 22.37 11.43
CA SER A 132 -3.42 23.55 11.26
C SER A 132 -3.26 24.01 9.81
N ASN A 133 -4.00 23.41 8.87
CA ASN A 133 -4.03 23.79 7.46
C ASN A 133 -2.61 23.81 6.83
N ASN A 134 -1.78 22.87 7.25
CA ASN A 134 -0.41 22.65 6.79
C ASN A 134 -0.15 21.15 6.62
N THR A 135 0.96 20.82 5.97
CA THR A 135 1.45 19.45 5.80
C THR A 135 2.94 19.39 6.14
N ILE A 136 3.42 18.20 6.47
CA ILE A 136 4.81 17.89 6.83
C ILE A 136 5.54 17.29 5.63
N PHE A 137 4.95 16.28 4.98
CA PHE A 137 5.62 15.48 3.96
C PHE A 137 5.19 15.88 2.54
N ASN A 138 3.88 16.02 2.33
CA ASN A 138 3.23 16.24 1.05
C ASN A 138 2.82 17.71 0.91
N LEU A 139 3.78 18.57 0.57
CA LEU A 139 3.57 20.03 0.49
C LEU A 139 2.53 20.47 -0.56
N GLU A 140 2.22 19.60 -1.53
CA GLU A 140 1.23 19.85 -2.58
C GLU A 140 -0.19 19.40 -2.17
N LEU A 141 -0.35 18.72 -1.03
CA LEU A 141 -1.64 18.27 -0.52
C LEU A 141 -2.41 19.44 0.13
N THR A 142 -3.67 19.62 -0.28
CA THR A 142 -4.60 20.66 0.19
C THR A 142 -5.98 20.08 0.48
N LYS A 143 -6.86 20.86 1.11
CA LYS A 143 -8.22 20.41 1.45
C LYS A 143 -9.07 20.16 0.20
N GLU A 144 -8.80 20.92 -0.85
CA GLU A 144 -9.49 20.90 -2.13
C GLU A 144 -9.07 19.70 -2.98
N ASN A 145 -7.79 19.31 -2.94
CA ASN A 145 -7.27 18.23 -3.78
C ASN A 145 -7.13 16.88 -3.07
N LYS A 146 -7.34 16.79 -1.75
CA LYS A 146 -7.02 15.58 -0.95
C LYS A 146 -7.52 14.27 -1.52
N GLN A 147 -8.75 14.22 -2.06
CA GLN A 147 -9.31 12.97 -2.58
C GLN A 147 -8.56 12.51 -3.84
N GLU A 148 -8.22 13.44 -4.73
CA GLU A 148 -7.44 13.14 -5.92
C GLU A 148 -5.99 12.82 -5.57
N TYR A 149 -5.42 13.53 -4.59
CA TYR A 149 -4.06 13.28 -4.12
C TYR A 149 -3.90 11.87 -3.54
N ILE A 150 -4.85 11.42 -2.71
CA ILE A 150 -4.84 10.05 -2.17
C ILE A 150 -5.00 9.03 -3.30
N ARG A 151 -5.93 9.27 -4.23
CA ARG A 151 -6.16 8.38 -5.38
C ARG A 151 -4.90 8.23 -6.25
N GLU A 152 -4.22 9.33 -6.53
CA GLU A 152 -2.95 9.35 -7.26
C GLU A 152 -1.88 8.51 -6.55
N GLU A 153 -1.81 8.54 -5.23
CA GLU A 153 -0.87 7.69 -4.50
C GLU A 153 -1.17 6.21 -4.70
N PHE A 154 -2.44 5.80 -4.72
CA PHE A 154 -2.81 4.42 -5.03
C PHE A 154 -2.40 4.01 -6.45
N ILE A 155 -2.54 4.90 -7.42
CA ILE A 155 -2.11 4.66 -8.81
C ILE A 155 -0.59 4.45 -8.85
N LEU A 156 0.17 5.37 -8.25
CA LEU A 156 1.63 5.29 -8.21
C LEU A 156 2.09 4.02 -7.49
N PHE A 157 1.50 3.70 -6.34
CA PHE A 157 1.80 2.49 -5.60
C PHE A 157 1.61 1.24 -6.47
N LEU A 158 0.47 1.08 -7.12
CA LEU A 158 0.20 -0.09 -7.95
C LEU A 158 1.16 -0.18 -9.15
N GLU A 159 1.50 0.96 -9.74
CA GLU A 159 2.47 1.04 -10.85
C GLU A 159 3.88 0.62 -10.41
N ILE A 160 4.34 1.09 -9.25
CA ILE A 160 5.62 0.72 -8.63
C ILE A 160 5.68 -0.79 -8.37
N GLU A 161 4.60 -1.34 -7.82
CA GLU A 161 4.49 -2.78 -7.53
C GLU A 161 4.49 -3.64 -8.79
N ASN A 162 3.87 -3.16 -9.89
CA ASN A 162 3.85 -3.85 -11.17
C ASN A 162 5.22 -3.82 -11.86
N LEU A 163 5.97 -2.73 -11.70
CA LEU A 163 7.34 -2.60 -12.19
C LEU A 163 8.37 -3.31 -11.30
N LYS A 164 7.95 -3.86 -10.15
CA LYS A 164 8.82 -4.53 -9.18
C LYS A 164 10.01 -3.66 -8.74
N ILE A 165 9.74 -2.38 -8.50
CA ILE A 165 10.75 -1.43 -8.06
C ILE A 165 11.25 -1.81 -6.66
N ASP A 166 12.57 -2.01 -6.56
CA ASP A 166 13.26 -2.39 -5.33
C ASP A 166 13.50 -1.21 -4.38
N ASP A 167 13.91 -1.53 -3.14
CA ASP A 167 14.16 -0.52 -2.10
C ASP A 167 15.28 0.45 -2.48
N LYS A 168 16.23 0.01 -3.32
CA LYS A 168 17.34 0.86 -3.75
C LYS A 168 16.84 2.01 -4.62
N ILE A 169 15.92 1.75 -5.55
CA ILE A 169 15.31 2.79 -6.38
C ILE A 169 14.41 3.69 -5.52
N ARG A 170 13.75 3.16 -4.48
CA ARG A 170 12.94 3.98 -3.54
C ARG A 170 13.76 5.02 -2.77
N GLU A 171 15.09 4.85 -2.69
CA GLU A 171 16.00 5.87 -2.13
C GLU A 171 16.44 6.95 -3.15
N TYR A 172 16.04 6.82 -4.42
CA TYR A 172 16.52 7.72 -5.47
C TYR A 172 15.79 9.06 -5.49
N SER A 173 16.42 9.99 -6.17
CA SER A 173 15.84 11.28 -6.53
C SER A 173 16.17 11.60 -7.98
N ILE A 174 15.33 12.40 -8.63
CA ILE A 174 15.62 12.98 -9.94
C ILE A 174 16.04 14.44 -9.76
N CYS A 175 17.16 14.84 -10.38
CA CYS A 175 17.62 16.22 -10.35
C CYS A 175 17.01 17.04 -11.47
N LYS A 176 16.38 18.18 -11.12
CA LYS A 176 15.78 19.12 -12.10
C LYS A 176 16.81 19.79 -13.02
N ASN A 177 18.07 19.88 -12.60
CA ASN A 177 19.12 20.58 -13.34
C ASN A 177 19.84 19.70 -14.37
N CYS A 178 20.10 18.43 -14.04
CA CYS A 178 20.90 17.53 -14.91
C CYS A 178 20.20 16.21 -15.24
N ASN A 179 18.93 16.05 -14.86
CA ASN A 179 18.10 14.86 -15.04
C ASN A 179 18.73 13.56 -14.53
N TYR A 180 19.74 13.65 -13.66
CA TYR A 180 20.34 12.49 -13.04
C TYR A 180 19.37 11.86 -12.04
N ILE A 181 19.11 10.57 -12.23
CA ILE A 181 18.37 9.72 -11.30
C ILE A 181 19.39 8.90 -10.50
N GLY A 182 19.32 9.00 -9.18
CA GLY A 182 20.17 8.23 -8.28
C GLY A 182 20.06 8.70 -6.84
N LYS A 183 20.79 8.01 -5.96
CA LYS A 183 20.80 8.32 -4.53
C LYS A 183 21.33 9.74 -4.29
N PRO A 184 20.54 10.63 -3.66
CA PRO A 184 21.01 11.97 -3.31
C PRO A 184 22.05 11.90 -2.20
N LYS A 185 22.84 12.95 -2.07
CA LYS A 185 23.86 13.10 -1.02
C LYS A 185 23.40 14.14 -0.02
N LEU A 186 23.39 13.78 1.26
CA LEU A 186 23.12 14.71 2.33
C LEU A 186 24.35 15.62 2.52
N LYS A 187 24.16 16.94 2.44
CA LYS A 187 25.22 17.92 2.69
C LYS A 187 24.81 18.91 3.77
N VAL A 188 25.77 19.28 4.60
CA VAL A 188 25.59 20.36 5.57
C VAL A 188 25.69 21.70 4.84
N LYS A 189 24.73 22.58 5.09
CA LYS A 189 24.79 23.98 4.68
C LYS A 189 24.79 24.85 5.93
N TYR A 190 25.61 25.88 5.89
CA TYR A 190 25.70 26.88 6.95
C TYR A 190 24.90 28.12 6.56
N GLN A 191 24.27 28.74 7.53
CA GLN A 191 23.52 29.98 7.36
C GLN A 191 23.69 30.88 8.59
N PHE A 192 23.43 32.17 8.41
CA PHE A 192 23.58 33.17 9.49
C PHE A 192 22.42 33.18 10.49
N ARG A 193 21.27 32.59 10.14
CA ARG A 193 20.08 32.51 11.01
C ARG A 193 19.99 31.14 11.67
N ARG A 194 19.42 31.06 12.87
CA ARG A 194 19.23 29.76 13.55
C ARG A 194 18.19 28.91 12.81
N PRO A 195 18.43 27.58 12.64
CA PRO A 195 19.65 26.87 13.02
C PRO A 195 20.82 27.22 12.07
N TYR A 196 22.00 27.51 12.62
CA TYR A 196 23.18 27.95 11.83
C TYR A 196 23.74 26.89 10.87
N LYS A 197 23.33 25.64 11.08
CA LYS A 197 23.60 24.52 10.18
C LYS A 197 22.28 23.81 9.92
N TYR A 198 22.05 23.43 8.68
CA TYR A 198 20.96 22.54 8.30
C TYR A 198 21.44 21.56 7.24
N TYR A 199 20.77 20.42 7.15
CA TYR A 199 21.07 19.41 6.15
C TYR A 199 20.21 19.63 4.91
N GLN A 200 20.81 19.50 3.74
CA GLN A 200 20.11 19.60 2.47
C GLN A 200 20.52 18.41 1.60
N TRP A 201 19.53 17.70 1.06
CA TRP A 201 19.76 16.71 0.04
C TRP A 201 20.18 17.37 -1.27
N LYS A 202 21.20 16.81 -1.92
CA LYS A 202 21.74 17.31 -3.17
C LYS A 202 21.91 16.19 -4.18
N CYS A 203 21.79 16.52 -5.45
CA CYS A 203 22.04 15.61 -6.55
C CYS A 203 23.44 14.98 -6.42
N GLY A 204 23.51 13.65 -6.51
CA GLY A 204 24.75 12.89 -6.41
C GLY A 204 25.78 13.19 -7.51
N LYS A 205 25.32 13.74 -8.65
CA LYS A 205 26.12 14.06 -9.85
C LYS A 205 26.52 15.54 -9.93
N CYS A 206 25.56 16.48 -9.94
CA CYS A 206 25.85 17.91 -10.16
C CYS A 206 25.82 18.77 -8.89
N ASN A 207 25.54 18.21 -7.71
CA ASN A 207 25.40 18.91 -6.43
C ASN A 207 24.29 19.99 -6.36
N SER A 208 23.38 20.04 -7.34
CA SER A 208 22.18 20.88 -7.25
C SER A 208 21.30 20.46 -6.07
N GLY A 209 20.68 21.42 -5.38
CA GLY A 209 19.65 21.17 -4.37
C GLY A 209 18.25 21.00 -4.95
N GLU A 210 18.08 21.25 -6.26
CA GLU A 210 16.83 21.08 -6.97
C GLU A 210 16.64 19.61 -7.37
N ILE A 211 16.11 18.82 -6.45
CA ILE A 211 15.84 17.40 -6.61
C ILE A 211 14.41 17.07 -6.19
N GLU A 212 13.83 16.04 -6.80
CA GLU A 212 12.55 15.46 -6.41
C GLU A 212 12.83 14.04 -5.92
N HIS A 213 12.48 13.75 -4.67
CA HIS A 213 12.69 12.44 -4.06
C HIS A 213 11.61 11.44 -4.47
N PHE A 214 11.94 10.14 -4.48
CA PHE A 214 10.96 9.08 -4.69
C PHE A 214 9.87 9.05 -3.59
N SER A 215 10.06 9.73 -2.46
CA SER A 215 9.01 9.92 -1.46
C SER A 215 8.00 11.02 -1.80
N SER A 216 8.16 11.75 -2.91
CA SER A 216 7.13 12.68 -3.42
C SER A 216 6.44 12.09 -4.63
N GLN A 217 5.14 12.35 -4.81
CA GLN A 217 4.41 11.89 -6.00
C GLN A 217 5.06 12.36 -7.30
N ASN A 218 5.53 13.61 -7.34
CA ASN A 218 6.22 14.17 -8.50
C ASN A 218 7.55 13.43 -8.79
N GLY A 219 8.31 13.08 -7.76
CA GLY A 219 9.53 12.29 -7.91
C GLY A 219 9.25 10.87 -8.36
N LYS A 220 8.24 10.20 -7.79
CA LYS A 220 7.76 8.86 -8.23
C LYS A 220 7.43 8.87 -9.71
N ARG A 221 6.52 9.76 -10.17
CA ARG A 221 6.12 9.86 -11.58
C ARG A 221 7.31 9.93 -12.52
N LYS A 222 8.22 10.88 -12.28
CA LYS A 222 9.38 11.11 -13.14
C LYS A 222 10.36 9.92 -13.17
N ILE A 223 10.57 9.28 -12.01
CA ILE A 223 11.46 8.11 -11.93
C ILE A 223 10.81 6.92 -12.64
N ILE A 224 9.53 6.68 -12.41
CA ILE A 224 8.75 5.61 -13.05
C ILE A 224 8.72 5.79 -14.58
N GLU A 225 8.42 7.00 -15.07
CA GLU A 225 8.46 7.34 -16.49
C GLU A 225 9.83 7.05 -17.10
N ASN A 226 10.92 7.38 -16.39
CA ASN A 226 12.26 7.08 -16.88
C ASN A 226 12.53 5.58 -16.97
N ILE A 227 12.11 4.80 -15.96
CA ILE A 227 12.23 3.33 -15.97
C ILE A 227 11.44 2.72 -17.13
N LYS A 228 10.20 3.18 -17.35
CA LYS A 228 9.35 2.71 -18.45
C LYS A 228 9.93 3.00 -19.84
N ASN A 229 10.70 4.07 -20.00
CA ASN A 229 11.35 4.39 -21.27
C ASN A 229 12.62 3.57 -21.54
N ILE A 230 13.14 2.83 -20.55
CA ILE A 230 14.34 1.99 -20.67
C ILE A 230 13.98 0.51 -20.93
N CYS A 231 12.77 0.09 -20.52
CA CYS A 231 12.23 -1.25 -20.72
C CYS A 231 11.49 -1.37 -22.07
#